data_AF-A0A3G2T1P8-F1
#
_entry.id   AF-A0A3G2T1P8-F1
#
_cell.length_a   1.000
_cell.length_b   1.000
_cell.length_c   1.000
_cell.angle_alpha   90.00
_cell.angle_beta   90.00
_cell.angle_gamma   90.00
#
_symmetry.space_group_name_H-M   'P 1'
#
loop_
_entity.id
_entity.type
_entity.pdbx_description
1 polymer ?
#
loop_
_entity_poly.entity_id
_entity_poly.type
_entity_poly.pdbx_seq_one_letter_code
_entity_poly.pdbx_strand_id
1 'polypeptide(L)'
;MDNQNNTFQINHLNDHTEIDIQFEKSKYFLDIFINILVLSFFWIVGISDMCDVFFGDDTNASGFLMLWAAFVCTFTYLTIENILWLSKGTEKIYIDQNKITITKYIPLYFLKKNCEETQTVLFENFEKMYYSEYYANKSQLPRPKKGNLHLKHKSNTLSFGITLDKPEADLIFKEIQNYADQYHLKNEEKGL
;
A
#
# COMPACT_ATOMS: atom_id res chain seq x y z
N MET A 1 11.83 -11.68 21.00
CA MET A 1 12.24 -11.87 19.59
C MET A 1 12.18 -10.50 18.97
N ASP A 2 13.33 -9.84 18.84
CA ASP A 2 13.42 -8.50 18.28
C ASP A 2 13.08 -8.55 16.80
N ASN A 3 11.88 -8.07 16.49
CA ASN A 3 11.31 -7.98 15.17
C ASN A 3 12.04 -6.85 14.46
N GLN A 4 13.18 -7.14 13.81
CA GLN A 4 13.94 -6.13 13.09
C GLN A 4 13.05 -5.46 12.03
N ASN A 5 12.81 -4.17 12.26
CA ASN A 5 11.89 -3.30 11.54
C ASN A 5 12.28 -3.09 10.09
N ASN A 6 11.29 -2.71 9.30
CA ASN A 6 11.43 -2.09 7.99
C ASN A 6 12.40 -0.90 8.04
N THR A 7 13.14 -0.64 6.98
CA THR A 7 14.09 0.48 6.94
C THR A 7 13.35 1.77 6.60
N PHE A 8 13.56 2.75 7.46
CA PHE A 8 13.02 4.09 7.35
C PHE A 8 14.17 5.09 7.47
N GLN A 9 14.28 6.01 6.52
CA GLN A 9 15.34 7.03 6.50
C GLN A 9 14.75 8.39 6.17
N ILE A 10 15.15 9.41 6.95
CA ILE A 10 14.85 10.82 6.68
C ILE A 10 16.14 11.49 6.24
N ASN A 11 16.13 12.01 5.03
CA ASN A 11 17.24 12.73 4.41
C ASN A 11 16.86 14.20 4.31
N HIS A 12 17.54 15.04 5.09
CA HIS A 12 17.41 16.49 4.98
C HIS A 12 18.37 17.00 3.90
N LEU A 13 17.80 17.54 2.83
CA LEU A 13 18.53 18.18 1.74
C LEU A 13 18.32 19.69 1.83
N ASN A 14 19.16 20.47 1.15
CA ASN A 14 19.21 21.93 1.34
C ASN A 14 17.86 22.63 1.15
N ASP A 15 17.01 22.13 0.25
CA ASP A 15 15.75 22.76 -0.14
C ASP A 15 14.50 21.91 0.14
N HIS A 16 14.68 20.66 0.61
CA HIS A 16 13.59 19.70 0.79
C HIS A 16 13.98 18.56 1.74
N THR A 17 12.97 17.85 2.23
CA THR A 17 13.16 16.59 2.99
C THR A 17 12.69 15.41 2.14
N GLU A 18 13.56 14.42 1.93
CA GLU A 18 13.21 13.13 1.34
C GLU A 18 13.09 12.08 2.45
N ILE A 19 12.03 11.28 2.40
CA ILE A 19 11.77 10.23 3.36
C ILE A 19 11.55 8.93 2.60
N ASP A 20 12.42 7.95 2.85
CA ASP A 20 12.39 6.64 2.23
C ASP A 20 11.84 5.60 3.22
N ILE A 21 10.79 4.88 2.81
CA ILE A 21 10.20 3.76 3.55
C ILE A 21 10.35 2.51 2.69
N GLN A 22 11.16 1.55 3.11
CA GLN A 22 11.33 0.27 2.41
C GLN A 22 10.75 -0.88 3.20
N PHE A 23 9.97 -1.74 2.55
CA PHE A 23 9.32 -2.86 3.20
C PHE A 23 10.24 -4.08 3.12
N GLU A 24 11.20 -4.17 4.03
CA GLU A 24 12.20 -5.27 4.04
C GLU A 24 11.67 -6.56 4.69
N LYS A 25 10.85 -6.44 5.74
CA LYS A 25 10.24 -7.58 6.43
C LYS A 25 8.76 -7.32 6.66
N SER A 26 7.95 -8.16 6.01
CA SER A 26 6.49 -8.06 6.15
C SER A 26 6.07 -8.48 7.55
N LYS A 27 5.56 -7.53 8.35
CA LYS A 27 4.81 -7.82 9.59
C LYS A 27 3.58 -8.70 9.32
N TYR A 28 3.16 -8.81 8.06
CA TYR A 28 1.98 -9.53 7.58
C TYR A 28 2.27 -10.97 7.11
N PHE A 29 3.38 -11.59 7.52
CA PHE A 29 3.73 -12.96 7.09
C PHE A 29 2.60 -13.99 7.30
N LEU A 30 1.93 -13.94 8.45
CA LEU A 30 0.81 -14.85 8.74
C LEU A 30 -0.37 -14.62 7.81
N ASP A 31 -0.73 -13.36 7.55
CA ASP A 31 -1.82 -13.00 6.64
C ASP A 31 -1.49 -13.41 5.20
N ILE A 32 -0.23 -13.27 4.79
CA ILE A 32 0.28 -13.73 3.48
C ILE A 32 0.10 -15.24 3.38
N PHE A 33 0.52 -16.00 4.39
CA PHE A 33 0.38 -17.45 4.43
C PHE A 33 -1.09 -17.90 4.35
N ILE A 34 -1.99 -17.27 5.11
CA ILE A 34 -3.43 -17.56 5.09
C ILE A 34 -4.02 -17.30 3.70
N ASN A 35 -3.66 -16.17 3.06
CA ASN A 35 -4.16 -15.85 1.72
C ASN A 35 -3.68 -16.86 0.67
N ILE A 36 -2.43 -17.34 0.75
CA ILE A 36 -1.92 -18.40 -0.13
C ILE A 36 -2.70 -19.71 0.09
N LEU A 37 -3.01 -20.07 1.33
CA LEU A 37 -3.78 -21.28 1.66
C LEU A 37 -5.19 -21.20 1.06
N VAL A 38 -5.90 -20.10 1.29
CA VAL A 38 -7.24 -19.85 0.73
C VAL A 38 -7.21 -19.90 -0.80
N LEU A 39 -6.21 -19.26 -1.42
CA LEU A 39 -6.04 -19.28 -2.86
C LEU A 39 -5.80 -20.70 -3.39
N SER A 40 -4.99 -21.49 -2.70
CA SER A 40 -4.72 -22.89 -3.06
C SER A 40 -6.00 -23.73 -3.03
N PHE A 41 -6.87 -23.52 -2.04
CA PHE A 41 -8.17 -24.19 -1.97
C PHE A 41 -9.05 -23.87 -3.20
N PHE A 42 -9.14 -22.60 -3.60
CA PHE A 42 -9.92 -22.22 -4.80
C PHE A 42 -9.39 -22.85 -6.09
N TRP A 43 -8.07 -22.94 -6.24
CA TRP A 43 -7.43 -23.62 -7.37
C TRP A 43 -7.72 -25.12 -7.35
N ILE A 44 -7.63 -25.79 -6.19
CA ILE A 44 -7.93 -27.22 -6.07
C ILE A 44 -9.37 -27.52 -6.47
N VAL A 45 -10.34 -26.72 -6.00
CA VAL A 45 -11.75 -26.87 -6.40
C VAL A 45 -11.92 -26.68 -7.91
N GLY A 46 -11.33 -25.62 -8.48
CA GLY A 46 -11.42 -25.36 -9.92
C GLY A 46 -10.77 -26.46 -10.79
N ILE A 47 -9.65 -27.03 -10.34
CA ILE A 47 -8.99 -28.15 -11.04
C ILE A 47 -9.83 -29.42 -10.92
N SER A 48 -10.43 -29.70 -9.76
CA SER A 48 -11.32 -30.84 -9.57
C SER A 48 -12.52 -30.76 -10.51
N ASP A 49 -13.21 -29.61 -10.53
CA ASP A 49 -14.37 -29.39 -11.40
C ASP A 49 -13.97 -29.48 -12.88
N MET A 50 -12.78 -29.00 -13.26
CA MET A 50 -12.27 -29.19 -14.62
C MET A 50 -12.08 -30.67 -14.95
N CYS A 51 -11.50 -31.47 -14.07
CA CYS A 51 -11.34 -32.91 -14.27
C CYS A 51 -12.70 -33.61 -14.45
N ASP A 52 -13.71 -33.25 -13.65
CA ASP A 52 -15.05 -33.84 -13.76
C ASP A 52 -15.74 -33.50 -15.09
N VAL A 53 -15.49 -32.32 -15.67
CA VAL A 53 -16.01 -31.92 -16.99
C VAL A 53 -15.23 -32.56 -18.15
N PHE A 54 -13.91 -32.71 -18.03
CA PHE A 54 -13.08 -33.31 -19.08
C PHE A 54 -13.17 -34.84 -19.13
N PHE A 55 -13.39 -35.49 -17.99
CA PHE A 55 -13.40 -36.95 -17.85
C PHE A 55 -14.77 -37.54 -17.46
N GLY A 56 -15.78 -36.70 -17.22
CA GLY A 56 -17.17 -37.09 -16.96
C GLY A 56 -18.14 -36.64 -18.06
N ASP A 57 -19.43 -36.97 -17.89
CA ASP A 57 -20.49 -36.71 -18.89
C ASP A 57 -21.14 -35.31 -18.78
N ASP A 58 -20.70 -34.46 -17.85
CA ASP A 58 -21.42 -33.23 -17.48
C ASP A 58 -20.94 -31.99 -18.26
N THR A 59 -21.33 -31.93 -19.54
CA THR A 59 -20.99 -30.84 -20.47
C THR A 59 -21.58 -29.47 -20.11
N ASN A 60 -22.55 -29.40 -19.19
CA ASN A 60 -23.24 -28.17 -18.79
C ASN A 60 -22.44 -27.28 -17.83
N ALA A 61 -21.36 -27.79 -17.22
CA ALA A 61 -20.56 -27.06 -16.23
C ALA A 61 -19.47 -26.13 -16.84
N SER A 62 -19.28 -26.15 -18.17
CA SER A 62 -18.24 -25.37 -18.86
C SER A 62 -18.35 -23.85 -18.67
N GLY A 63 -19.56 -23.28 -18.67
CA GLY A 63 -19.77 -21.84 -18.43
C GLY A 63 -19.45 -21.41 -17.00
N PHE A 64 -19.79 -22.25 -16.02
CA PHE A 64 -19.43 -22.04 -14.61
C PHE A 64 -17.91 -22.08 -14.43
N LEU A 65 -17.23 -23.06 -15.03
CA LEU A 65 -15.77 -23.18 -15.00
C LEU A 65 -15.06 -21.97 -15.57
N MET A 66 -15.56 -21.38 -16.65
CA MET A 66 -14.97 -20.17 -17.23
C MET A 66 -15.08 -18.97 -16.28
N LEU A 67 -16.24 -18.77 -15.66
CA LEU A 67 -16.44 -17.71 -14.66
C LEU A 67 -15.59 -17.95 -13.40
N TRP A 68 -15.53 -19.20 -12.94
CA TRP A 68 -14.70 -19.60 -11.81
C TRP A 68 -13.22 -19.35 -12.10
N ALA A 69 -12.71 -19.79 -13.24
CA ALA A 69 -11.32 -19.56 -13.65
C ALA A 69 -11.00 -18.06 -13.73
N ALA A 70 -11.88 -17.25 -14.32
CA ALA A 70 -11.69 -15.79 -14.36
C ALA A 70 -11.64 -15.17 -12.96
N PHE A 71 -12.52 -15.63 -12.05
CA PHE A 71 -12.52 -15.22 -10.65
C PHE A 71 -11.22 -15.61 -9.93
N VAL A 72 -10.81 -16.88 -10.03
CA VAL A 72 -9.60 -17.40 -9.37
C VAL A 72 -8.35 -16.73 -9.93
N CYS A 73 -8.25 -16.49 -11.24
CA CYS A 73 -7.15 -15.75 -11.85
C CYS A 73 -7.07 -14.31 -11.35
N THR A 74 -8.21 -13.61 -11.27
CA THR A 74 -8.26 -12.23 -10.75
C THR A 74 -7.85 -12.18 -9.28
N PHE A 75 -8.36 -13.13 -8.48
CA PHE A 75 -8.02 -13.23 -7.07
C PHE A 75 -6.54 -13.59 -6.86
N THR A 76 -5.99 -14.48 -7.69
CA THR A 76 -4.55 -14.81 -7.73
C THR A 76 -3.72 -13.56 -7.98
N TYR A 77 -4.07 -12.79 -9.02
CA TYR A 77 -3.38 -11.57 -9.40
C TYR A 77 -3.35 -10.56 -8.24
N LEU A 78 -4.51 -10.26 -7.66
CA LEU A 78 -4.62 -9.33 -6.53
C LEU A 78 -3.84 -9.81 -5.30
N THR A 79 -3.86 -11.12 -5.04
CA THR A 79 -3.10 -11.71 -3.92
C THR A 79 -1.60 -11.53 -4.12
N ILE A 80 -1.08 -11.85 -5.31
CA ILE A 80 0.33 -11.69 -5.65
C ILE A 80 0.74 -10.22 -5.58
N GLU A 81 -0.05 -9.31 -6.13
CA GLU A 81 0.21 -7.86 -6.07
C GLU A 81 0.34 -7.37 -4.62
N ASN A 82 -0.59 -7.76 -3.75
CA ASN A 82 -0.54 -7.38 -2.34
C ASN A 82 0.65 -8.01 -1.60
N ILE A 83 0.99 -9.27 -1.89
CA ILE A 83 2.17 -9.93 -1.30
C ILE A 83 3.45 -9.21 -1.72
N LEU A 84 3.59 -8.89 -3.01
CA LEU A 84 4.76 -8.18 -3.54
C LEU A 84 4.86 -6.78 -2.94
N TRP A 85 3.73 -6.06 -2.84
CA TRP A 85 3.67 -4.78 -2.14
C TRP A 85 4.16 -4.90 -0.70
N LEU A 86 3.65 -5.86 0.07
CA LEU A 86 3.97 -6.01 1.49
C LEU A 86 5.37 -6.59 1.78
N SER A 87 6.05 -7.12 0.77
CA SER A 87 7.37 -7.76 0.91
C SER A 87 8.51 -6.99 0.27
N LYS A 88 8.21 -6.13 -0.71
CA LYS A 88 9.20 -5.40 -1.51
C LYS A 88 8.74 -4.00 -1.92
N GLY A 89 7.57 -3.56 -1.44
CA GLY A 89 7.07 -2.22 -1.70
C GLY A 89 8.01 -1.17 -1.13
N THR A 90 8.07 -0.03 -1.81
CA THR A 90 8.79 1.14 -1.30
C THR A 90 7.92 2.37 -1.44
N GLU A 91 7.96 3.23 -0.45
CA GLU A 91 7.31 4.54 -0.49
C GLU A 91 8.38 5.62 -0.34
N LYS A 92 8.29 6.65 -1.18
CA LYS A 92 9.11 7.85 -1.09
C LYS A 92 8.21 9.03 -0.82
N ILE A 93 8.54 9.83 0.19
CA ILE A 93 7.84 11.07 0.50
C ILE A 93 8.83 12.21 0.29
N TYR A 94 8.44 13.16 -0.54
CA TYR A 94 9.20 14.37 -0.82
C TYR A 94 8.43 15.56 -0.27
N ILE A 95 9.03 16.29 0.67
CA ILE A 95 8.44 17.46 1.30
C ILE A 95 9.22 18.69 0.83
N ASP A 96 8.52 19.60 0.17
CA ASP A 96 9.03 20.88 -0.32
C ASP A 96 8.35 22.03 0.43
N GLN A 97 8.68 23.27 0.10
CA GLN A 97 8.15 24.48 0.75
C GLN A 97 6.62 24.64 0.66
N ASN A 98 5.97 24.08 -0.36
CA ASN A 98 4.54 24.29 -0.61
C ASN A 98 3.72 23.00 -0.80
N LYS A 99 4.38 21.83 -0.82
CA LYS A 99 3.75 20.57 -1.19
C LYS A 99 4.44 19.36 -0.59
N ILE A 100 3.67 18.30 -0.49
CA ILE A 100 4.13 16.95 -0.18
C ILE A 100 3.83 16.08 -1.40
N THR A 101 4.80 15.32 -1.85
CA THR A 101 4.64 14.33 -2.92
C THR A 101 4.93 12.96 -2.35
N ILE A 102 3.99 12.03 -2.49
CA ILE A 102 4.14 10.64 -2.06
C ILE A 102 4.13 9.77 -3.29
N THR A 103 5.21 9.02 -3.48
CA THR A 103 5.36 8.06 -4.56
C THR A 103 5.43 6.66 -3.99
N LYS A 104 4.56 5.78 -4.47
CA LYS A 104 4.54 4.36 -4.13
C LYS A 104 5.08 3.56 -5.30
N TYR A 105 6.08 2.73 -5.04
CA TYR A 105 6.62 1.80 -6.02
C TYR A 105 6.12 0.40 -5.69
N ILE A 106 5.24 -0.11 -6.54
CA ILE A 106 4.65 -1.45 -6.43
C ILE A 106 5.45 -2.36 -7.38
N PRO A 107 6.22 -3.33 -6.85
CA PRO A 107 6.98 -4.23 -7.68
C PRO A 107 6.04 -5.25 -8.34
N LEU A 108 5.70 -5.02 -9.61
CA LEU A 108 4.93 -5.99 -10.41
C LEU A 108 5.90 -6.86 -11.21
N TYR A 109 6.02 -8.13 -10.85
CA TYR A 109 7.01 -9.07 -11.40
C TYR A 109 6.91 -9.29 -12.92
N PHE A 110 5.75 -8.99 -13.53
CA PHE A 110 5.48 -9.22 -14.96
C PHE A 110 5.71 -8.01 -15.88
N LEU A 111 5.74 -6.79 -15.33
CA LEU A 111 5.99 -5.58 -16.11
C LEU A 111 7.43 -5.13 -15.85
N LYS A 112 8.24 -4.98 -16.90
CA LYS A 112 9.64 -4.54 -16.85
C LYS A 112 9.91 -3.21 -16.10
N LYS A 113 8.86 -2.53 -15.61
CA LYS A 113 8.92 -1.31 -14.80
C LYS A 113 8.01 -1.49 -13.59
N ASN A 114 8.51 -1.13 -12.41
CA ASN A 114 7.69 -1.01 -11.21
C ASN A 114 6.49 -0.09 -11.51
N CYS A 115 5.30 -0.45 -11.01
CA CYS A 115 4.18 0.46 -11.08
C CYS A 115 4.44 1.60 -10.09
N GLU A 116 4.39 2.83 -10.57
CA GLU A 116 4.64 4.03 -9.79
C GLU A 116 3.33 4.79 -9.64
N GLU A 117 2.84 4.92 -8.41
CA GLU A 117 1.70 5.78 -8.08
C GLU A 117 2.20 7.00 -7.32
N THR A 118 2.18 8.17 -7.97
CA THR A 118 2.55 9.45 -7.37
C THR A 118 1.30 10.28 -7.06
N GLN A 119 1.21 10.79 -5.84
CA GLN A 119 0.17 11.72 -5.42
C GLN A 119 0.81 12.94 -4.77
N THR A 120 0.36 14.14 -5.15
CA THR A 120 0.87 15.41 -4.62
C THR A 120 -0.24 16.14 -3.88
N VAL A 121 0.08 16.67 -2.70
CA VAL A 121 -0.81 17.48 -1.89
C VAL A 121 -0.13 18.82 -1.61
N LEU A 122 -0.83 19.91 -1.91
CA LEU A 122 -0.37 21.27 -1.56
C LEU A 122 -0.75 21.58 -0.12
N PHE A 123 0.13 22.26 0.62
CA PHE A 123 -0.14 22.67 2.01
C PHE A 123 -1.36 23.57 2.14
N GLU A 124 -1.65 24.40 1.13
CA GLU A 124 -2.88 25.19 1.06
C GLU A 124 -4.16 24.35 1.21
N ASN A 125 -4.14 23.10 0.74
CA ASN A 125 -5.30 22.19 0.74
C ASN A 125 -5.26 21.17 1.89
N PHE A 126 -4.32 21.33 2.81
CA PHE A 126 -4.08 20.40 3.90
C PHE A 126 -5.11 20.64 5.02
N GLU A 127 -5.84 19.59 5.41
CA GLU A 127 -6.84 19.71 6.49
C GLU A 127 -6.35 19.11 7.81
N LYS A 128 -5.87 17.86 7.75
CA LYS A 128 -5.41 17.14 8.94
C LYS A 128 -4.55 15.93 8.59
N MET A 129 -3.68 15.58 9.53
CA MET A 129 -2.97 14.31 9.59
C MET A 129 -3.46 13.48 10.78
N TYR A 130 -3.50 12.16 10.62
CA TYR A 130 -3.79 11.26 11.73
C TYR A 130 -3.19 9.87 11.52
N TYR A 131 -2.79 9.23 12.62
CA TYR A 131 -2.37 7.84 12.64
C TYR A 131 -3.57 6.94 12.88
N SER A 132 -3.70 5.88 12.09
CA SER A 132 -4.62 4.78 12.36
C SER A 132 -3.94 3.49 11.97
N GLU A 133 -3.60 2.67 12.96
CA GLU A 133 -3.04 1.36 12.68
C GLU A 133 -4.00 0.54 11.82
N TYR A 134 -3.48 -0.01 10.72
CA TYR A 134 -4.28 -0.86 9.87
C TYR A 134 -4.52 -2.20 10.57
N TYR A 135 -5.74 -2.38 11.06
CA TYR A 135 -6.24 -3.67 11.49
C TYR A 135 -6.83 -4.41 10.28
N ALA A 136 -6.11 -5.42 9.79
CA ALA A 136 -6.70 -6.38 8.87
C ALA A 136 -7.83 -7.11 9.63
N ASN A 137 -9.09 -6.99 9.17
CA ASN A 137 -10.02 -8.08 9.42
C ASN A 137 -9.35 -9.32 8.81
N LYS A 138 -9.19 -10.38 9.61
CA LYS A 138 -8.26 -11.54 9.51
C LYS A 138 -8.17 -12.30 8.16
N SER A 139 -8.74 -11.80 7.07
CA SER A 139 -8.80 -12.44 5.75
C SER A 139 -8.32 -11.57 4.59
N GLN A 140 -7.95 -10.30 4.79
CA GLN A 140 -7.56 -9.42 3.67
C GLN A 140 -6.19 -8.75 3.88
N LEU A 141 -5.27 -9.01 2.94
CA LEU A 141 -3.98 -8.32 2.88
C LEU A 141 -4.18 -6.81 2.68
N PRO A 142 -3.39 -5.97 3.37
CA PRO A 142 -3.36 -4.55 3.07
C PRO A 142 -3.00 -4.30 1.60
N ARG A 143 -3.78 -3.44 0.96
CA ARG A 143 -3.58 -3.02 -0.43
C ARG A 143 -2.56 -1.88 -0.50
N PRO A 144 -1.96 -1.61 -1.67
CA PRO A 144 -1.08 -0.45 -1.87
C PRO A 144 -1.67 0.90 -1.46
N LYS A 145 -2.99 1.05 -1.57
CA LYS A 145 -3.74 2.26 -1.18
C LYS A 145 -3.98 2.38 0.33
N LYS A 146 -3.51 1.44 1.15
CA LYS A 146 -3.63 1.46 2.61
C LYS A 146 -2.29 1.87 3.24
N GLY A 147 -2.36 2.39 4.45
CA GLY A 147 -1.23 2.86 5.23
C GLY A 147 -1.69 3.24 6.64
N ASN A 148 -0.74 3.37 7.57
CA ASN A 148 -1.04 3.79 8.95
C ASN A 148 -1.07 5.31 9.10
N LEU A 149 -0.39 6.03 8.21
CA LEU A 149 -0.39 7.48 8.14
C LEU A 149 -1.45 7.93 7.14
N HIS A 150 -2.27 8.89 7.56
CA HIS A 150 -3.31 9.46 6.73
C HIS A 150 -3.19 10.98 6.64
N LEU A 151 -3.28 11.48 5.42
CA LEU A 151 -3.30 12.90 5.10
C LEU A 151 -4.61 13.23 4.40
N LYS A 152 -5.46 14.00 5.07
CA LYS A 152 -6.74 14.47 4.52
C LYS A 152 -6.54 15.79 3.78
N HIS A 153 -7.02 15.85 2.55
CA HIS A 153 -7.02 17.04 1.71
C HIS A 153 -8.32 17.10 0.91
N LYS A 154 -9.12 18.15 1.11
CA LYS A 154 -10.46 18.27 0.52
C LYS A 154 -11.29 16.99 0.77
N SER A 155 -11.85 16.40 -0.29
CA SER A 155 -12.65 15.18 -0.24
C SER A 155 -11.84 13.88 -0.26
N ASN A 156 -10.51 13.94 -0.28
CA ASN A 156 -9.65 12.75 -0.45
C ASN A 156 -8.75 12.54 0.77
N THR A 157 -8.47 11.25 1.05
CA THR A 157 -7.50 10.84 2.08
C THR A 157 -6.39 10.04 1.42
N LEU A 158 -5.18 10.58 1.48
CA LEU A 158 -3.96 9.89 1.08
C LEU A 158 -3.48 9.03 2.25
N SER A 159 -3.18 7.76 2.00
CA SER A 159 -2.76 6.81 3.05
C SER A 159 -1.42 6.16 2.68
N PHE A 160 -0.47 6.11 3.60
CA PHE A 160 0.89 5.61 3.38
C PHE A 160 1.53 5.11 4.68
N GLY A 161 2.72 4.53 4.62
CA GLY A 161 3.48 4.06 5.78
C GLY A 161 2.84 2.84 6.45
N ILE A 162 2.38 1.85 5.69
CA ILE A 162 1.71 0.65 6.25
C ILE A 162 2.61 -0.14 7.21
N THR A 163 3.93 0.00 7.08
CA THR A 163 4.94 -0.69 7.87
C THR A 163 5.34 0.04 9.14
N LEU A 164 5.06 1.35 9.20
CA LEU A 164 5.52 2.23 10.26
C LEU A 164 4.71 2.02 11.54
N ASP A 165 5.42 1.91 12.65
CA ASP A 165 4.80 1.97 13.96
C ASP A 165 4.47 3.42 14.36
N LYS A 166 3.79 3.59 15.49
CA LYS A 166 3.36 4.91 15.94
C LYS A 166 4.55 5.87 16.22
N PRO A 167 5.62 5.46 16.93
CA PRO A 167 6.81 6.31 17.09
C PRO A 167 7.44 6.76 15.77
N GLU A 168 7.62 5.85 14.80
CA GLU A 168 8.15 6.17 13.47
C GLU A 168 7.23 7.13 12.71
N ALA A 169 5.92 6.89 12.79
CA ALA A 169 4.89 7.75 12.22
C ALA A 169 4.89 9.17 12.81
N ASP A 170 5.07 9.30 14.13
CA ASP A 170 5.10 10.59 14.83
C ASP A 170 6.30 11.45 14.38
N LEU A 171 7.44 10.83 14.03
CA LEU A 171 8.60 11.55 13.47
C LEU A 171 8.27 12.17 12.10
N ILE A 172 7.64 11.40 11.21
CA ILE A 172 7.21 11.90 9.89
C ILE A 172 6.17 13.01 10.04
N PHE A 173 5.19 12.84 10.93
CA PHE A 173 4.19 13.87 11.17
C PHE A 173 4.80 15.17 11.67
N LYS A 174 5.79 15.09 12.56
CA LYS A 174 6.49 16.28 13.04
C LYS A 174 7.18 17.01 11.89
N GLU A 175 7.87 16.28 11.01
CA GLU A 175 8.51 16.89 9.83
C GLU A 175 7.49 17.56 8.91
N ILE A 176 6.41 16.86 8.56
CA ILE A 176 5.37 17.43 7.70
C ILE A 176 4.72 18.66 8.33
N GLN A 177 4.44 18.60 9.64
CA GLN A 177 3.82 19.72 10.37
C GLN A 177 4.74 20.95 10.40
N ASN A 178 6.04 20.76 10.62
CA ASN A 178 7.00 21.86 10.60
C ASN A 178 6.99 22.61 9.26
N TYR A 179 6.93 21.89 8.14
CA TYR A 179 6.84 22.51 6.82
C TYR A 179 5.49 23.20 6.58
N ALA A 180 4.38 22.60 7.03
CA ALA A 180 3.06 23.21 6.95
C ALA A 180 3.01 24.53 7.74
N ASP A 181 3.54 24.54 8.97
CA ASP A 181 3.58 25.72 9.83
C ASP A 181 4.45 26.83 9.20
N GLN A 182 5.62 26.48 8.67
CA GLN A 182 6.49 27.42 7.95
C GLN A 182 5.81 28.02 6.71
N TYR A 183 5.03 27.23 5.98
CA TYR A 183 4.26 27.70 4.83
C TYR A 183 3.19 28.72 5.26
N HIS A 184 2.43 28.43 6.33
CA HIS A 184 1.42 29.34 6.85
C HIS A 184 2.03 30.66 7.36
N LEU A 185 3.10 30.60 8.15
CA LEU A 185 3.81 31.79 8.64
C LEU A 185 4.30 32.69 7.50
N LYS A 186 4.92 32.11 6.46
CA LYS A 186 5.41 32.87 5.29
C LYS A 186 4.29 33.53 4.48
N ASN A 187 3.09 32.97 4.48
CA ASN A 187 1.96 33.55 3.75
C ASN A 187 1.23 34.61 4.57
N GLU A 188 1.12 34.42 5.90
CA GLU A 188 0.64 35.46 6.82
C GLU A 188 1.52 36.72 6.75
N GLU A 189 2.85 36.57 6.74
CA GLU A 189 3.80 37.68 6.55
C GLU A 189 3.66 38.40 5.21
N LYS A 190 3.16 37.70 4.18
CA LYS A 190 2.92 38.25 2.84
C LYS A 190 1.53 38.87 2.66
N GLY A 191 0.68 38.82 3.70
CA GLY A 191 -0.67 39.39 3.67
C GLY A 191 -1.63 38.72 2.69
N LEU A 192 -1.42 37.43 2.42
CA LEU A 192 -2.31 36.58 1.61
C LEU A 192 -3.27 35.80 2.50
#